data_AF-A0A8I2ZFU7-F1
#
_entry.id   AF-A0A8I2ZFU7-F1
#
_cell.length_a   1.000
_cell.length_b   1.000
_cell.length_c   1.000
_cell.angle_alpha   90.00
_cell.angle_beta   90.00
_cell.angle_gamma   90.00
#
_symmetry.space_group_name_H-M   'P 1'
#
loop_
_entity.id
_entity.type
_entity.pdbx_description
1 polymer ?
#
loop_
_entity_poly.entity_id
_entity_poly.type
_entity_poly.pdbx_seq_one_letter_code
_entity_poly.pdbx_strand_id
1 'polypeptide(L)'
;MVDSVALLRRKVEDLSLAVQDGTLNSVITLATIEYGKGNIEVSHTHVEGVKRLVQLRGGINAVRQTSPLTARMVSWASMLIMGHPQFETQDDAGIGDGIPPIPEWQLEPVGLDDGHVDLAPYEIDYAVSNVVGRLRTRSFAL
;
A
#
# COMPACT_ATOMS: atom_id res chain seq x y z
N MET A 1 -6.11 -24.42 9.91
CA MET A 1 -5.03 -23.50 9.45
C MET A 1 -3.96 -24.23 8.67
N VAL A 2 -3.50 -25.41 9.12
CA VAL A 2 -2.54 -26.26 8.38
C VAL A 2 -2.97 -26.49 6.92
N ASP A 3 -4.24 -26.82 6.70
CA ASP A 3 -4.76 -27.06 5.34
C ASP A 3 -4.77 -25.82 4.45
N SER A 4 -5.03 -24.63 5.02
CA SER A 4 -5.01 -23.36 4.30
C SER A 4 -3.58 -22.97 3.89
N VAL A 5 -2.60 -23.22 4.75
CA VAL A 5 -1.18 -22.98 4.47
C VAL A 5 -0.66 -23.98 3.44
N ALA A 6 -1.06 -25.25 3.53
CA ALA A 6 -0.71 -26.28 2.54
C ALA A 6 -1.28 -25.97 1.15
N LEU A 7 -2.55 -25.55 1.10
CA LEU A 7 -3.20 -25.12 -0.15
C LEU A 7 -2.52 -23.88 -0.74
N LEU A 8 -2.15 -22.91 0.10
CA LEU A 8 -1.43 -21.74 -0.33
C LEU A 8 -0.04 -22.10 -0.88
N ARG A 9 0.69 -22.98 -0.19
CA ARG A 9 2.01 -23.46 -0.63
C ARG A 9 1.94 -24.06 -2.04
N ARG A 10 0.95 -24.93 -2.27
CA ARG A 10 0.69 -25.50 -3.59
C ARG A 10 0.35 -24.44 -4.65
N LYS A 11 -0.42 -23.40 -4.29
CA LYS A 11 -0.72 -22.30 -5.21
C LYS A 11 0.51 -21.45 -5.54
N VAL A 12 1.45 -21.29 -4.60
CA VAL A 12 2.68 -20.51 -4.82
C VAL A 12 3.70 -21.28 -5.66
N GLU A 13 3.69 -22.62 -5.61
CA GLU A 13 4.55 -23.49 -6.43
C GLU A 13 4.19 -23.44 -7.93
N ASP A 14 2.93 -23.16 -8.27
CA ASP A 14 2.48 -22.95 -9.64
C ASP A 14 2.39 -21.45 -9.95
N LEU A 15 3.27 -20.97 -10.84
CA LEU A 15 3.34 -19.54 -11.18
C LEU A 15 2.00 -18.94 -11.62
N SER A 16 1.15 -19.72 -12.30
CA SER A 16 -0.16 -19.26 -12.80
C SER A 16 -1.19 -19.09 -11.68
N LEU A 17 -1.11 -19.91 -10.64
CA LEU A 17 -1.94 -19.83 -9.44
C LEU A 17 -1.39 -18.80 -8.45
N ALA A 18 -0.07 -18.65 -8.40
CA ALA A 18 0.63 -17.72 -7.53
C ALA A 18 0.23 -16.25 -7.82
N VAL A 19 0.04 -15.93 -9.09
CA VAL A 19 -0.32 -14.59 -9.58
C VAL A 19 -1.83 -14.33 -9.60
N GLN A 20 -2.65 -15.06 -8.84
CA GLN A 20 -4.08 -14.77 -8.72
C GLN A 20 -4.36 -13.80 -7.57
N ASP A 21 -5.38 -12.95 -7.74
CA ASP A 21 -5.89 -12.08 -6.67
C ASP A 21 -6.21 -12.88 -5.41
N GLY A 22 -6.83 -14.05 -5.57
CA GLY A 22 -7.16 -14.94 -4.46
C GLY A 22 -5.93 -15.40 -3.68
N THR A 23 -4.78 -15.55 -4.33
CA THR A 23 -3.52 -15.92 -3.68
C THR A 23 -2.96 -14.73 -2.89
N LEU A 24 -2.90 -13.53 -3.49
CA LEU A 24 -2.50 -12.30 -2.79
C LEU A 24 -3.36 -12.05 -1.54
N ASN A 25 -4.69 -12.12 -1.69
CA ASN A 25 -5.65 -11.93 -0.60
C ASN A 25 -5.46 -12.97 0.51
N SER A 26 -5.17 -14.22 0.15
CA SER A 26 -4.91 -15.28 1.13
C SER A 26 -3.63 -15.04 1.92
N VAL A 27 -2.52 -14.67 1.26
CA VAL A 27 -1.24 -14.40 1.92
C VAL A 27 -1.36 -13.22 2.88
N ILE A 28 -1.94 -12.10 2.43
CA ILE A 28 -2.06 -10.91 3.29
C ILE A 28 -3.02 -11.16 4.46
N THR A 29 -4.08 -11.94 4.26
CA THR A 29 -4.98 -12.35 5.35
C THR A 29 -4.25 -13.18 6.39
N LEU A 30 -3.39 -14.12 5.98
CA LEU A 30 -2.56 -14.89 6.90
C LEU A 30 -1.59 -13.98 7.65
N ALA A 31 -0.96 -13.01 6.96
CA ALA A 31 -0.11 -12.02 7.61
C ALA A 31 -0.86 -11.28 8.74
N THR A 32 -2.08 -10.82 8.47
CA THR A 32 -2.92 -10.12 9.46
C THR A 32 -3.34 -11.03 10.62
N ILE A 33 -3.69 -12.29 10.35
CA ILE A 33 -4.04 -13.27 11.40
C ILE A 33 -2.84 -13.51 12.33
N GLU A 34 -1.65 -13.71 11.78
CA GLU A 34 -0.44 -13.95 12.57
C GLU A 34 -0.03 -12.70 13.36
N TYR A 35 -0.19 -11.51 12.77
CA TYR A 35 0.01 -10.24 13.48
C TYR A 35 -0.92 -10.12 14.69
N GLY A 36 -2.22 -10.41 14.52
CA GLY A 36 -3.21 -10.35 15.60
C GLY A 36 -2.98 -11.36 16.74
N LYS A 37 -2.23 -12.45 16.47
CA LYS A 37 -1.80 -13.41 17.50
C LYS A 37 -0.51 -13.00 18.22
N GLY A 38 0.14 -11.92 17.79
CA GLY A 38 1.46 -11.51 18.28
C GLY A 38 2.64 -12.25 17.61
N ASN A 39 2.40 -13.04 16.56
CA ASN A 39 3.43 -13.75 15.81
C ASN A 39 4.08 -12.81 14.77
N ILE A 40 4.75 -11.76 15.24
CA ILE A 40 5.23 -10.64 14.42
C ILE A 40 6.19 -11.10 13.32
N GLU A 41 7.18 -11.94 13.65
CA GLU A 41 8.16 -12.42 12.66
C GLU A 41 7.51 -13.24 11.53
N VAL A 42 6.51 -14.05 11.86
CA VAL A 42 5.75 -14.83 10.88
C VAL A 42 4.92 -13.90 9.99
N SER A 43 4.28 -12.90 10.59
CA SER A 43 3.53 -11.88 9.86
C SER A 43 4.41 -11.11 8.87
N HIS A 44 5.60 -10.67 9.30
CA HIS A 44 6.57 -10.00 8.43
C HIS A 44 7.00 -10.89 7.27
N THR A 45 7.24 -12.18 7.54
CA THR A 45 7.57 -13.17 6.50
C THR A 45 6.45 -13.28 5.45
N HIS A 46 5.18 -13.23 5.87
CA HIS A 46 4.04 -13.22 4.95
C HIS A 46 3.93 -11.91 4.16
N VAL A 47 4.25 -10.76 4.76
CA VAL A 47 4.33 -9.47 4.04
C VAL A 47 5.42 -9.50 2.97
N GLU A 48 6.60 -10.01 3.26
CA GLU A 48 7.65 -10.18 2.24
C GLU A 48 7.23 -11.17 1.14
N GLY A 49 6.50 -12.23 1.52
CA GLY A 49 5.90 -13.16 0.57
C GLY A 49 4.92 -12.47 -0.39
N VAL A 50 4.00 -11.64 0.12
CA VAL A 50 3.03 -10.94 -0.73
C VAL A 50 3.70 -9.90 -1.62
N LYS A 51 4.74 -9.20 -1.13
CA LYS A 51 5.53 -8.24 -1.93
C LYS A 51 6.18 -8.93 -3.12
N ARG A 52 6.74 -10.13 -2.93
CA ARG A 52 7.29 -10.94 -4.04
C ARG A 52 6.23 -11.35 -5.05
N LEU A 53 5.03 -11.72 -4.60
CA LEU A 53 3.91 -12.05 -5.51
C LEU A 53 3.43 -10.81 -6.29
N VAL A 54 3.40 -9.63 -5.68
CA VAL A 54 3.12 -8.37 -6.37
C VAL A 54 4.17 -8.10 -7.45
N GLN A 55 5.46 -8.32 -7.14
CA GLN A 55 6.54 -8.15 -8.12
C GLN A 55 6.38 -9.08 -9.33
N LEU A 56 5.99 -10.34 -9.10
CA LEU A 56 5.72 -11.30 -10.18
C LEU A 56 4.57 -10.85 -11.11
N ARG A 57 3.69 -9.96 -10.63
CA ARG A 57 2.59 -9.38 -11.42
C ARG A 57 2.96 -8.05 -12.08
N GLY A 58 4.23 -7.63 -12.01
CA GLY A 58 4.69 -6.37 -12.58
C GLY A 58 4.47 -5.16 -11.68
N GLY A 59 4.35 -5.37 -10.36
CA GLY A 59 4.25 -4.29 -9.38
C GLY A 59 2.82 -3.97 -8.94
N ILE A 60 2.70 -3.10 -7.94
CA ILE A 60 1.41 -2.83 -7.27
C ILE A 60 0.42 -2.11 -8.20
N ASN A 61 0.91 -1.25 -9.12
CA ASN A 61 0.07 -0.60 -10.11
C ASN A 61 -0.52 -1.61 -11.12
N ALA A 62 0.24 -2.63 -11.53
CA ALA A 62 -0.29 -3.70 -12.38
C ALA A 62 -1.37 -4.53 -11.68
N VAL A 63 -1.19 -4.82 -10.38
CA VAL A 63 -2.25 -5.42 -9.55
C VAL A 63 -3.47 -4.51 -9.50
N ARG A 64 -3.30 -3.20 -9.32
CA ARG A 64 -4.40 -2.23 -9.28
C ARG A 64 -5.19 -2.19 -10.59
N GLN A 65 -4.52 -2.22 -11.74
CA GLN A 65 -5.17 -2.18 -13.06
C GLN A 65 -6.12 -3.36 -13.27
N THR A 66 -5.81 -4.52 -12.70
CA THR A 66 -6.68 -5.71 -12.75
C THR A 66 -7.66 -5.75 -11.58
N SER A 67 -7.27 -5.25 -10.41
CA SER A 67 -7.99 -5.40 -9.15
C SER A 67 -7.65 -4.27 -8.16
N PRO A 68 -8.34 -3.11 -8.26
CA PRO A 68 -8.08 -1.97 -7.38
C PRO A 68 -8.28 -2.29 -5.90
N LEU A 69 -9.24 -3.17 -5.58
CA LEU A 69 -9.52 -3.61 -4.22
C LEU A 69 -8.34 -4.42 -3.65
N THR A 70 -7.84 -5.40 -4.41
CA THR A 70 -6.70 -6.23 -3.99
C THR A 70 -5.45 -5.37 -3.74
N ALA A 71 -5.14 -4.44 -4.65
CA ALA A 71 -4.01 -3.53 -4.48
C ALA A 71 -4.13 -2.67 -3.20
N ARG A 72 -5.33 -2.14 -2.92
CA ARG A 72 -5.59 -1.38 -1.69
C ARG A 72 -5.42 -2.23 -0.43
N MET A 73 -6.03 -3.41 -0.40
CA MET A 73 -5.95 -4.31 0.76
C MET A 73 -4.52 -4.74 1.06
N VAL A 74 -3.78 -5.16 0.03
CA VAL A 74 -2.38 -5.60 0.16
C VAL A 74 -1.51 -4.46 0.68
N SER A 75 -1.64 -3.27 0.11
CA SER A 75 -0.84 -2.12 0.53
C SER A 75 -1.14 -1.67 1.96
N TRP A 76 -2.42 -1.47 2.27
CA TRP A 76 -2.85 -1.00 3.57
C TRP A 76 -2.50 -1.97 4.70
N ALA A 77 -2.81 -3.27 4.53
CA ALA A 77 -2.50 -4.26 5.55
C ALA A 77 -0.99 -4.44 5.75
N SER A 78 -0.20 -4.43 4.66
CA SER A 78 1.27 -4.51 4.76
C SER A 78 1.85 -3.31 5.51
N MET A 79 1.31 -2.10 5.26
CA MET A 79 1.71 -0.90 5.99
C MET A 79 1.39 -0.99 7.49
N LEU A 80 0.21 -1.47 7.86
CA LEU A 80 -0.19 -1.62 9.27
C LEU A 80 0.67 -2.64 10.00
N ILE A 81 0.99 -3.76 9.36
CA ILE A 81 1.80 -4.83 9.95
C ILE A 81 3.24 -4.36 10.16
N MET A 82 3.82 -3.67 9.18
CA MET A 82 5.23 -3.26 9.21
C MET A 82 5.46 -1.90 9.89
N GLY A 83 4.39 -1.12 10.12
CA GLY A 83 4.46 0.22 10.70
C GLY A 83 4.91 1.32 9.74
N HIS A 84 5.13 1.01 8.46
CA HIS A 84 5.50 1.98 7.42
C HIS A 84 5.07 1.49 6.03
N PRO A 85 4.90 2.40 5.04
CA PRO A 85 4.53 2.01 3.67
C PRO A 85 5.48 0.95 3.10
N GLN A 86 4.91 -0.06 2.44
CA GLN A 86 5.65 -1.18 1.83
C GLN A 86 5.69 -1.13 0.30
N PHE A 87 4.95 -0.20 -0.27
CA PHE A 87 4.86 0.03 -1.71
C PHE A 87 5.00 1.52 -1.95
N GLU A 88 5.65 1.88 -3.04
CA GLU A 88 5.77 3.27 -3.46
C GLU A 88 4.40 3.84 -3.85
N THR A 89 4.31 5.17 -3.83
CA THR A 89 3.19 5.94 -4.36
C THR A 89 3.62 6.59 -5.66
N GLN A 90 2.69 6.80 -6.58
CA GLN A 90 2.97 7.69 -7.71
C GLN A 90 3.09 9.13 -7.20
N ASP A 91 3.87 9.94 -7.91
CA ASP A 91 3.88 11.37 -7.67
C ASP A 91 2.58 12.04 -8.14
N ASP A 92 2.48 13.34 -7.92
CA ASP A 92 1.30 14.12 -8.29
C ASP A 92 1.08 14.25 -9.80
N ALA A 93 2.13 14.03 -10.59
CA ALA A 93 2.05 13.96 -12.04
C ALA A 93 1.63 12.56 -12.54
N GLY A 94 1.41 11.60 -11.63
CA GLY A 94 1.08 10.22 -11.95
C GLY A 94 2.27 9.41 -12.46
N ILE A 95 3.50 9.90 -12.24
CA ILE A 95 4.73 9.22 -12.59
C ILE A 95 5.10 8.23 -11.48
N GLY A 96 5.58 7.05 -11.89
CA GLY A 96 5.94 5.94 -10.99
C GLY A 96 5.05 4.72 -11.18
N ASP A 97 5.47 3.58 -10.62
CA ASP A 97 4.76 2.29 -10.67
C ASP A 97 4.03 1.94 -9.36
N GLY A 98 4.01 2.92 -8.44
CA GLY A 98 3.36 2.85 -7.15
C GLY A 98 1.85 3.02 -7.18
N ILE A 99 1.26 3.20 -6.00
CA ILE A 99 -0.17 3.46 -5.84
C ILE A 99 -0.48 4.92 -6.23
N PRO A 100 -1.40 5.17 -7.16
CA PRO A 100 -1.78 6.54 -7.53
C PRO A 100 -2.41 7.27 -6.34
N PRO A 101 -2.29 8.60 -6.29
CA PRO A 101 -3.13 9.41 -5.43
C PRO A 101 -4.62 9.14 -5.74
N ILE A 102 -5.47 9.21 -4.72
CA ILE A 102 -6.91 9.13 -4.91
C ILE A 102 -7.40 10.38 -5.68
N PRO A 103 -8.44 10.31 -6.52
CA PRO A 103 -8.89 11.44 -7.33
C PRO A 103 -9.22 12.68 -6.49
N GLU A 104 -9.76 12.46 -5.28
CA GLU A 104 -10.04 13.53 -4.34
C GLU A 104 -8.76 14.32 -4.06
N TRP A 105 -7.59 13.68 -3.97
CA TRP A 105 -6.26 14.26 -3.74
C TRP A 105 -5.78 15.20 -4.84
N GLN A 106 -6.36 15.10 -6.04
CA GLN A 106 -6.04 15.95 -7.20
C GLN A 106 -6.98 17.15 -7.33
N LEU A 107 -8.08 17.20 -6.57
CA LEU A 107 -8.98 18.34 -6.56
C LEU A 107 -8.32 19.51 -5.81
N GLU A 108 -7.99 20.58 -6.51
CA GLU A 108 -7.52 21.83 -5.90
C GLU A 108 -8.64 22.44 -5.03
N PRO A 109 -8.37 22.82 -3.77
CA PRO A 109 -9.34 23.56 -2.97
C PRO A 109 -9.55 24.94 -3.60
N VAL A 110 -10.79 25.23 -3.99
CA VAL A 110 -11.16 26.53 -4.53
C VAL A 110 -11.12 27.56 -3.39
N GLY A 111 -10.04 28.34 -3.31
CA GLY A 111 -10.05 29.68 -2.73
C GLY A 111 -9.92 29.81 -1.20
N LEU A 112 -8.99 29.09 -0.56
CA LEU A 112 -8.58 29.43 0.82
C LEU A 112 -7.10 29.83 0.85
N ASP A 113 -6.87 30.98 1.47
CA ASP A 113 -5.59 31.64 1.75
C ASP A 113 -4.48 30.63 2.10
N ASP A 114 -3.40 30.66 1.32
CA ASP A 114 -2.22 29.82 1.43
C ASP A 114 -1.51 30.14 2.75
N GLY A 115 -1.95 29.49 3.83
CA GLY A 115 -1.20 29.38 5.06
C GLY A 115 0.05 28.53 4.84
N HIS A 116 1.02 29.07 4.09
CA HIS A 116 2.30 28.45 3.82
C HIS A 116 2.96 28.15 5.17
N VAL A 117 3.06 26.87 5.52
CA VAL A 117 3.91 26.49 6.65
C VAL A 117 5.32 26.60 6.13
N ASP A 118 6.12 27.47 6.73
CA ASP A 118 7.55 27.45 6.49
C ASP A 118 8.13 26.21 7.17
N LEU A 119 8.14 25.10 6.42
CA LEU A 119 8.80 23.87 6.80
C LEU A 119 10.29 23.90 6.44
N ALA A 120 10.79 24.93 5.74
CA ALA A 120 12.21 25.06 5.39
C ALA A 120 13.19 24.99 6.59
N PRO A 121 12.84 25.41 7.82
CA PRO A 121 13.72 25.27 8.99
C PRO A 121 13.93 23.81 9.42
N TYR A 122 13.03 22.92 9.04
CA TYR A 122 13.10 21.51 9.34
C TYR A 122 13.53 20.82 8.04
N GLU A 123 14.65 20.09 8.01
CA GLU A 123 15.11 19.34 6.83
C GLU A 123 14.14 18.19 6.49
N ILE A 124 12.92 18.53 6.11
CA ILE A 124 11.82 17.62 5.81
C ILE A 124 11.86 17.35 4.31
N ASP A 125 11.80 16.07 3.97
CA ASP A 125 11.72 15.63 2.59
C ASP A 125 10.54 16.29 1.85
N TYR A 126 10.77 16.67 0.60
CA TYR A 126 9.77 17.36 -0.22
C TYR A 126 8.45 16.57 -0.30
N ALA A 127 8.50 15.24 -0.42
CA ALA A 127 7.30 14.42 -0.50
C ALA A 127 6.46 14.52 0.78
N VAL A 128 7.11 14.55 1.94
CA VAL A 128 6.45 14.73 3.24
C VAL A 128 5.88 16.14 3.37
N SER A 129 6.67 17.16 3.02
CA SER A 129 6.24 18.56 3.06
C SER A 129 5.00 18.81 2.18
N ASN A 130 5.00 18.26 0.96
CA ASN A 130 3.88 18.35 0.02
C ASN A 130 2.61 17.71 0.58
N VAL A 131 2.71 16.51 1.16
CA VAL A 131 1.57 15.80 1.78
C VAL A 131 0.98 16.62 2.94
N VAL A 132 1.83 17.17 3.81
CA VAL A 132 1.41 18.00 4.96
C VAL A 132 0.70 19.27 4.50
N GLY A 133 1.24 19.95 3.49
CA GLY A 133 0.63 21.13 2.89
C GLY A 133 -0.81 20.84 2.44
N ARG A 134 -1.01 19.76 1.68
CA ARG A 134 -2.33 19.36 1.15
C ARG A 134 -3.33 18.95 2.21
N LEU A 135 -2.89 18.21 3.23
CA LEU A 135 -3.78 17.82 4.33
C LEU A 135 -4.36 19.04 5.05
N ARG A 136 -3.54 20.08 5.24
CA ARG A 136 -3.97 21.31 5.93
C ARG A 136 -5.02 22.09 5.13
N THR A 137 -4.83 22.24 3.82
CA THR A 137 -5.78 22.96 2.97
C THR A 137 -7.16 22.30 2.93
N ARG A 138 -7.22 20.99 3.20
CA ARG A 138 -8.46 20.19 3.14
C ARG A 138 -9.10 19.93 4.49
N SER A 139 -8.35 19.97 5.57
CA SER A 139 -8.90 19.84 6.93
C SER A 139 -9.75 21.05 7.36
N PHE A 140 -9.73 22.14 6.58
CA PHE A 140 -10.59 23.32 6.77
C PHE A 140 -11.82 23.36 5.85
N ALA A 141 -12.05 22.31 5.05
CA ALA A 141 -13.16 22.24 4.08
C ALA A 141 -14.32 21.31 4.50
N LEU A 142 -14.32 20.80 5.74
CA LEU A 142 -15.41 20.06 6.39
C LEU A 142 -15.86 20.82 7.66
#